data_AF-A0A0K2ZC20-F1
#
_entry.id   AF-A0A0K2ZC20-F1
#
_cell.length_a   1.000
_cell.length_b   1.000
_cell.length_c   1.000
_cell.angle_alpha   90.00
_cell.angle_beta   90.00
_cell.angle_gamma   90.00
#
_symmetry.space_group_name_H-M   'P 1'
#
loop_
_entity.id
_entity.type
_entity.pdbx_description
1 polymer ?
#
loop_
_entity_poly.entity_id
_entity_poly.type
_entity_poly.pdbx_seq_one_letter_code
_entity_poly.pdbx_strand_id
1 'polypeptide(L)'
;MPTPIAPAPLARARLPLATTLCIAVLGATAPAQAMLHYDGLAYAPDGQQLLYRESHWLRDDGARLVLYRCADGTAFARKRIADGSIAPDFELVDARSGYREGVRHAGKGRVMFSQRDGQPERSAPLPATAAPQVIDAGFDAYLRLHWDALGQGTPQRVAFVLPSALRTLDFQIKPAAADAGVQRYTLSVDAWYGGVLPNIAVAYTRGDRRLLEFRGIGNVRDARGRYAQVRIEFPERLRGQADDDAWNQAVQQPLVAQCAAR
;
A
#
# COMPACT_ATOMS: atom_id res chain seq x y z
N MET A 1 -17.99 -90.88 -39.66
CA MET A 1 -18.52 -89.62 -40.23
C MET A 1 -18.23 -88.49 -39.23
N PRO A 2 -17.75 -87.30 -39.61
CA PRO A 2 -16.71 -86.94 -40.57
C PRO A 2 -15.43 -86.34 -39.90
N THR A 3 -14.38 -86.30 -40.71
CA THR A 3 -13.07 -85.59 -40.73
C THR A 3 -12.73 -84.41 -39.78
N PRO A 4 -11.44 -84.27 -39.40
CA PRO A 4 -10.87 -83.05 -38.82
C PRO A 4 -10.58 -82.00 -39.90
N ILE A 5 -10.88 -80.73 -39.63
CA ILE A 5 -10.57 -79.59 -40.52
C ILE A 5 -9.28 -78.91 -40.05
N ALA A 6 -8.33 -78.79 -40.99
CA ALA A 6 -7.05 -78.11 -40.87
C ALA A 6 -7.18 -76.57 -40.79
N PRO A 7 -6.20 -75.83 -40.24
CA PRO A 7 -6.30 -74.40 -39.99
C PRO A 7 -6.07 -73.55 -41.26
N ALA A 8 -6.82 -72.45 -41.38
CA ALA A 8 -6.63 -71.42 -42.40
C ALA A 8 -5.56 -70.38 -41.96
N PRO A 9 -4.83 -69.75 -42.90
CA PRO A 9 -3.65 -68.95 -42.58
C PRO A 9 -3.97 -67.49 -42.21
N LEU A 10 -3.06 -66.93 -41.42
CA LEU A 10 -3.04 -65.57 -40.85
C LEU A 10 -3.10 -64.46 -41.92
N ALA A 11 -4.15 -63.65 -41.88
CA ALA A 11 -4.17 -62.32 -42.51
C ALA A 11 -3.56 -61.30 -41.54
N ARG A 12 -2.38 -60.75 -41.90
CA ARG A 12 -1.73 -59.66 -41.18
C ARG A 12 -2.52 -58.36 -41.34
N ALA A 13 -3.34 -58.03 -40.35
CA ALA A 13 -3.92 -56.69 -40.23
C ALA A 13 -2.83 -55.69 -39.83
N ARG A 14 -2.48 -54.78 -40.74
CA ARG A 14 -1.60 -53.63 -40.45
C ARG A 14 -2.41 -52.61 -39.64
N LEU A 15 -2.14 -52.51 -38.33
CA LEU A 15 -2.66 -51.39 -37.54
C LEU A 15 -1.96 -50.10 -37.99
N PRO A 16 -2.69 -49.02 -38.31
CA PRO A 16 -2.09 -47.71 -38.51
C PRO A 16 -1.61 -47.20 -37.15
N LEU A 17 -0.31 -46.88 -37.07
CA LEU A 17 0.33 -46.25 -35.92
C LEU A 17 -0.24 -44.83 -35.80
N ALA A 18 -1.25 -44.65 -34.93
CA ALA A 18 -1.78 -43.34 -34.60
C ALA A 18 -0.75 -42.65 -33.67
N THR A 19 0.15 -41.87 -34.25
CA THR A 19 1.11 -41.05 -33.52
C THR A 19 0.35 -39.92 -32.82
N THR A 20 -0.05 -40.13 -31.56
CA THR A 20 -0.60 -39.07 -30.70
C THR A 20 0.52 -38.08 -30.39
N LEU A 21 0.54 -36.96 -31.11
CA LEU A 21 1.43 -35.83 -30.84
C LEU A 21 0.94 -35.15 -29.55
N CYS A 22 1.51 -35.53 -28.41
CA CYS A 22 1.39 -34.75 -27.17
C CYS A 22 2.08 -33.40 -27.39
N ILE A 23 1.31 -32.39 -27.77
CA ILE A 23 1.74 -30.99 -27.73
C ILE A 23 1.86 -30.63 -26.25
N ALA A 24 3.07 -30.73 -25.71
CA ALA A 24 3.41 -30.11 -24.43
C ALA A 24 3.30 -28.60 -24.63
N VAL A 25 2.19 -28.02 -24.18
CA VAL A 25 2.07 -26.57 -24.04
C VAL A 25 3.06 -26.17 -22.95
N LEU A 26 4.29 -25.83 -23.34
CA LEU A 26 5.17 -25.05 -22.48
C LEU A 26 4.49 -23.70 -22.29
N GLY A 27 3.75 -23.56 -21.19
CA GLY A 27 3.25 -22.27 -20.74
C GLY A 27 4.46 -21.35 -20.58
N ALA A 28 4.58 -20.35 -21.45
CA ALA A 28 5.57 -19.31 -21.30
C ALA A 28 5.24 -18.56 -19.98
N THR A 29 5.95 -18.91 -18.91
CA THR A 29 5.92 -18.12 -17.68
C THR A 29 6.55 -16.78 -18.01
N ALA A 30 5.75 -15.73 -18.06
CA ALA A 30 6.27 -14.37 -18.17
C ALA A 30 7.28 -14.14 -17.02
N PRO A 31 8.42 -13.46 -17.27
CA PRO A 31 9.37 -13.17 -16.21
C PRO A 31 8.67 -12.33 -15.15
N ALA A 32 8.76 -12.77 -13.89
CA ALA A 32 8.12 -12.09 -12.78
C ALA A 32 8.76 -10.70 -12.60
N GLN A 33 7.94 -9.64 -12.57
CA GLN A 33 8.48 -8.30 -12.37
C GLN A 33 8.95 -8.13 -10.93
N ALA A 34 10.25 -7.90 -10.75
CA ALA A 34 10.81 -7.60 -9.44
C ALA A 34 10.23 -6.28 -8.93
N MET A 35 9.80 -6.26 -7.68
CA MET A 35 9.27 -5.08 -7.01
C MET A 35 9.83 -4.98 -5.60
N LEU A 36 9.92 -3.77 -5.08
CA LEU A 36 10.40 -3.55 -3.73
C LEU A 36 9.36 -4.05 -2.72
N HIS A 37 9.82 -4.82 -1.74
CA HIS A 37 9.04 -5.21 -0.56
C HIS A 37 9.69 -4.67 0.71
N TYR A 38 8.90 -4.12 1.64
CA TYR A 38 9.40 -3.75 2.96
C TYR A 38 8.30 -3.70 4.02
N ASP A 39 8.68 -3.90 5.28
CA ASP A 39 7.78 -3.75 6.41
C ASP A 39 8.04 -2.47 7.22
N GLY A 40 6.95 -1.84 7.66
CA GLY A 40 6.92 -0.85 8.74
C GLY A 40 6.37 -1.45 10.03
N LEU A 41 6.99 -1.14 11.16
CA LEU A 41 6.56 -1.58 12.49
C LEU A 41 5.92 -0.41 13.23
N ALA A 42 4.61 -0.42 13.41
CA ALA A 42 3.86 0.66 14.04
C ALA A 42 3.71 0.41 15.54
N TYR A 43 4.38 1.25 16.33
CA TYR A 43 4.34 1.22 17.79
C TYR A 43 3.40 2.30 18.34
N ALA A 44 2.97 2.11 19.58
CA ALA A 44 2.41 3.18 20.40
C ALA A 44 3.41 4.35 20.53
N PRO A 45 2.96 5.57 20.90
CA PRO A 45 3.83 6.75 20.94
C PRO A 45 5.05 6.61 21.85
N ASP A 46 4.93 5.84 22.93
CA ASP A 46 6.03 5.50 23.85
C ASP A 46 7.05 4.51 23.27
N GLY A 47 6.74 3.90 22.12
CA GLY A 47 7.58 2.94 21.42
C GLY A 47 7.56 1.52 22.00
N GLN A 48 6.79 1.26 23.05
CA GLN A 48 6.87 -0.01 23.80
C GLN A 48 5.94 -1.09 23.23
N GLN A 49 4.75 -0.71 22.78
CA GLN A 49 3.75 -1.65 22.30
C GLN A 49 3.70 -1.65 20.77
N LEU A 50 3.98 -2.79 20.13
CA LEU A 50 3.68 -2.98 18.71
C LEU A 50 2.16 -3.05 18.53
N LEU A 51 1.60 -2.12 17.75
CA LEU A 51 0.16 -2.04 17.46
C LEU A 51 -0.20 -2.84 16.21
N TYR A 52 0.57 -2.66 15.15
CA TYR A 52 0.40 -3.37 13.87
C TYR A 52 1.69 -3.32 13.06
N ARG A 53 1.74 -4.14 12.00
CA ARG A 53 2.78 -4.09 10.97
C ARG A 53 2.17 -3.61 9.66
N GLU A 54 2.89 -2.80 8.91
CA GLU A 54 2.54 -2.47 7.53
C GLU A 54 3.48 -3.23 6.59
N SER A 55 2.94 -4.07 5.70
CA SER A 55 3.72 -4.73 4.65
C SER A 55 3.47 -4.02 3.33
N HIS A 56 4.52 -3.52 2.70
CA HIS A 56 4.47 -2.71 1.48
C HIS A 56 5.01 -3.49 0.28
N TRP A 57 4.32 -3.42 -0.84
CA TRP A 57 4.83 -3.79 -2.16
C TRP A 57 4.80 -2.55 -3.03
N LEU A 58 5.93 -2.19 -3.63
CA LEU A 58 6.10 -0.98 -4.42
C LEU A 58 6.68 -1.33 -5.80
N ARG A 59 5.90 -1.04 -6.83
CA ARG A 59 6.30 -1.17 -8.24
C ARG A 59 7.10 0.05 -8.71
N ASP A 60 7.78 -0.10 -9.85
CA ASP A 60 8.63 0.94 -10.43
C ASP A 60 7.84 2.18 -10.89
N ASP A 61 6.59 2.01 -11.31
CA ASP A 61 5.66 3.11 -11.63
C ASP A 61 5.13 3.84 -10.37
N GLY A 62 5.52 3.35 -9.19
CA GLY A 62 5.13 3.87 -7.89
C GLY A 62 3.79 3.33 -7.38
N ALA A 63 3.10 2.46 -8.13
CA ALA A 63 1.92 1.78 -7.64
C ALA A 63 2.28 0.97 -6.38
N ARG A 64 1.44 1.07 -5.35
CA ARG A 64 1.73 0.52 -4.03
C ARG A 64 0.55 -0.24 -3.45
N LEU A 65 0.84 -1.42 -2.90
CA LEU A 65 -0.07 -2.18 -2.06
C LEU A 65 0.48 -2.16 -0.63
N VAL A 66 -0.38 -1.89 0.34
CA VAL A 66 -0.05 -1.98 1.77
C VAL A 66 -1.05 -2.91 2.44
N LEU A 67 -0.55 -3.92 3.15
CA LEU A 67 -1.33 -4.72 4.07
C LEU A 67 -1.01 -4.31 5.51
N TYR A 68 -2.05 -3.91 6.24
CA TYR A 68 -1.95 -3.68 7.67
C TYR A 68 -2.26 -4.98 8.38
N ARG A 69 -1.30 -5.44 9.18
CA ARG A 69 -1.30 -6.75 9.81
C ARG A 69 -1.37 -6.64 11.32
N CYS A 70 -2.18 -7.50 11.91
CA CYS A 70 -2.18 -7.77 13.34
C CYS A 70 -0.80 -8.26 13.77
N ALA A 71 -0.56 -8.28 15.08
CA ALA A 71 0.74 -8.66 15.63
C ALA A 71 1.07 -10.16 15.43
N ASP A 72 0.11 -10.97 14.98
CA ASP A 72 0.24 -12.36 14.55
C ASP A 72 0.49 -12.53 13.04
N GLY A 73 0.48 -11.43 12.26
CA GLY A 73 0.71 -11.41 10.82
C GLY A 73 -0.55 -11.47 9.95
N THR A 74 -1.74 -11.70 10.53
CA THR A 74 -3.01 -11.70 9.79
C THR A 74 -3.35 -10.28 9.30
N ALA A 75 -3.80 -10.15 8.05
CA ALA A 75 -4.14 -8.83 7.49
C ALA A 75 -5.55 -8.41 7.94
N PHE A 76 -5.71 -7.15 8.36
CA PHE A 76 -7.00 -6.60 8.77
C PHE A 76 -7.43 -5.38 7.93
N ALA A 77 -6.47 -4.69 7.31
CA ALA A 77 -6.74 -3.60 6.39
C ALA A 77 -5.83 -3.67 5.17
N ARG A 78 -6.29 -3.10 4.06
CA ARG A 78 -5.55 -3.01 2.80
C ARG A 78 -5.64 -1.60 2.25
N LYS A 79 -4.51 -1.07 1.80
CA LYS A 79 -4.45 0.15 1.02
C LYS A 79 -3.85 -0.10 -0.36
N ARG A 80 -4.46 0.48 -1.40
CA ARG A 80 -3.98 0.49 -2.77
C ARG A 80 -3.74 1.93 -3.20
N ILE A 81 -2.60 2.20 -3.79
CA ILE A 81 -2.21 3.51 -4.33
C ILE A 81 -1.85 3.29 -5.80
N ALA A 82 -2.42 4.10 -6.68
CA ALA A 82 -2.38 3.89 -8.12
C ALA A 82 -1.01 4.14 -8.74
N ASP A 83 -0.27 5.13 -8.24
CA ASP A 83 1.00 5.58 -8.81
C ASP A 83 1.89 6.32 -7.79
N GLY A 84 3.11 6.67 -8.20
CA GLY A 84 4.09 7.39 -7.37
C GLY A 84 3.98 8.92 -7.40
N SER A 85 2.89 9.50 -7.90
CA SER A 85 2.71 10.96 -7.94
C SER A 85 2.50 11.55 -6.55
N ILE A 86 2.50 12.88 -6.44
CA ILE A 86 2.19 13.57 -5.18
C ILE A 86 0.69 13.54 -4.83
N ALA A 87 -0.17 13.25 -5.81
CA ALA A 87 -1.62 13.26 -5.65
C ALA A 87 -2.25 12.03 -6.32
N PRO A 88 -1.91 10.80 -5.89
CA PRO A 88 -2.40 9.57 -6.50
C PRO A 88 -3.87 9.31 -6.15
N ASP A 89 -4.53 8.52 -6.98
CA ASP A 89 -5.74 7.81 -6.56
C ASP A 89 -5.35 6.73 -5.55
N PHE A 90 -6.20 6.53 -4.54
CA PHE A 90 -5.98 5.49 -3.54
C PHE A 90 -7.29 5.00 -2.92
N GLU A 91 -7.25 3.80 -2.37
CA GLU A 91 -8.32 3.25 -1.55
C GLU A 91 -7.71 2.56 -0.32
N LEU A 92 -8.25 2.86 0.86
CA LEU A 92 -8.03 2.14 2.11
C LEU A 92 -9.33 1.43 2.51
N VAL A 93 -9.22 0.16 2.89
CA VAL A 93 -10.31 -0.65 3.47
C VAL A 93 -9.82 -1.24 4.79
N ASP A 94 -10.56 -1.04 5.89
CA ASP A 94 -10.31 -1.65 7.21
C ASP A 94 -11.48 -2.54 7.61
N ALA A 95 -11.26 -3.86 7.56
CA ALA A 95 -12.28 -4.86 7.83
C ALA A 95 -12.72 -4.92 9.30
N ARG A 96 -11.91 -4.40 10.24
CA ARG A 96 -12.28 -4.38 11.67
C ARG A 96 -13.38 -3.40 11.99
N SER A 97 -13.51 -2.36 11.17
CA SER A 97 -14.45 -1.27 11.38
C SER A 97 -15.41 -1.05 10.21
N GLY A 98 -15.36 -1.93 9.19
CA GLY A 98 -16.06 -1.77 7.91
C GLY A 98 -15.78 -0.43 7.21
N TYR A 99 -14.65 0.21 7.53
CA TYR A 99 -14.34 1.56 7.07
C TYR A 99 -13.68 1.54 5.70
N ARG A 100 -14.04 2.50 4.84
CA ARG A 100 -13.39 2.74 3.56
C ARG A 100 -13.13 4.22 3.37
N GLU A 101 -12.02 4.57 2.74
CA GLU A 101 -11.77 5.93 2.26
C GLU A 101 -10.82 5.95 1.08
N GLY A 102 -10.80 7.06 0.35
CA GLY A 102 -9.90 7.20 -0.78
C GLY A 102 -10.13 8.43 -1.63
N VAL A 103 -9.42 8.44 -2.75
CA VAL A 103 -9.59 9.38 -3.86
C VAL A 103 -9.67 8.57 -5.15
N ARG A 104 -10.62 8.92 -6.00
CA ARG A 104 -10.82 8.25 -7.30
C ARG A 104 -11.30 9.24 -8.37
N HIS A 105 -11.06 8.88 -9.63
CA HIS A 105 -11.72 9.53 -10.76
C HIS A 105 -13.24 9.33 -10.73
N ALA A 106 -13.97 10.40 -11.05
CA ALA A 106 -15.43 10.41 -11.21
C ALA A 106 -15.81 11.38 -12.34
N GLY A 107 -16.20 10.83 -13.50
CA GLY A 107 -16.47 11.62 -14.70
C GLY A 107 -15.22 12.37 -15.18
N LYS A 108 -15.32 13.69 -15.33
CA LYS A 108 -14.22 14.56 -15.77
C LYS A 108 -13.30 15.04 -14.63
N GLY A 109 -13.61 14.68 -13.39
CA GLY A 109 -12.89 15.15 -12.20
C GLY A 109 -12.49 14.02 -11.27
N ARG A 110 -12.04 14.39 -10.07
CA ARG A 110 -11.74 13.47 -8.98
C ARG A 110 -12.56 13.81 -7.75
N VAL A 111 -12.91 12.78 -7.00
CA VAL A 111 -13.63 12.89 -5.73
C VAL A 111 -12.83 12.22 -4.62
N MET A 112 -12.85 12.82 -3.44
CA MET A 112 -12.51 12.14 -2.20
C MET A 112 -13.76 11.50 -1.61
N PHE A 113 -13.62 10.35 -0.99
CA PHE A 113 -14.74 9.61 -0.42
C PHE A 113 -14.39 8.98 0.93
N SER A 114 -15.39 8.82 1.79
CA SER A 114 -15.30 7.99 2.98
C SER A 114 -16.63 7.30 3.30
N GLN A 115 -16.54 6.09 3.83
CA GLN A 115 -17.67 5.25 4.20
C GLN A 115 -17.38 4.60 5.54
N ARG A 116 -18.33 4.72 6.47
CA ARG A 116 -18.32 3.96 7.73
C ARG A 116 -19.20 2.72 7.58
N ASP A 117 -18.97 1.72 8.42
CA ASP A 117 -19.79 0.51 8.42
C ASP A 117 -21.27 0.83 8.59
N GLY A 118 -22.11 0.13 7.81
CA GLY A 118 -23.56 0.31 7.77
C GLY A 118 -24.04 1.69 7.30
N GLN A 119 -23.16 2.58 6.84
CA GLN A 119 -23.51 3.93 6.41
C GLN A 119 -23.31 4.11 4.89
N PRO A 120 -24.09 5.00 4.24
CA PRO A 120 -23.86 5.35 2.85
C PRO A 120 -22.49 6.02 2.69
N GLU A 121 -21.87 5.79 1.54
CA GLU A 121 -20.64 6.49 1.18
C GLU A 121 -20.91 8.00 1.05
N ARG A 122 -20.02 8.80 1.61
CA ARG A 122 -20.01 10.26 1.44
C ARG A 122 -18.85 10.62 0.52
N SER A 123 -19.08 11.55 -0.39
CA SER A 123 -18.04 12.01 -1.32
C SER A 123 -18.14 13.50 -1.58
N ALA A 124 -17.01 14.12 -1.91
CA ALA A 124 -16.93 15.51 -2.37
C ALA A 124 -15.88 15.63 -3.48
N PRO A 125 -16.05 16.55 -4.44
CA PRO A 125 -15.00 16.91 -5.39
C PRO A 125 -13.73 17.35 -4.66
N LEU A 126 -12.56 17.10 -5.25
CA LEU A 126 -11.33 17.71 -4.76
C LEU A 126 -11.40 19.24 -4.96
N PRO A 127 -11.27 20.06 -3.92
CA PRO A 127 -11.31 21.51 -4.06
C PRO A 127 -10.09 22.00 -4.83
N ALA A 128 -10.21 23.12 -5.56
CA ALA A 128 -9.04 23.81 -6.09
C ALA A 128 -8.25 24.44 -4.93
N THR A 129 -6.92 24.33 -4.96
CA THR A 129 -6.04 24.86 -3.91
C THR A 129 -4.93 25.70 -4.53
N ALA A 130 -4.47 26.72 -3.79
CA ALA A 130 -3.32 27.52 -4.21
C ALA A 130 -1.99 26.77 -4.02
N ALA A 131 -1.89 25.95 -2.97
CA ALA A 131 -0.76 25.06 -2.72
C ALA A 131 -0.91 23.73 -3.48
N PRO A 132 0.21 23.04 -3.79
CA PRO A 132 0.17 21.68 -4.34
C PRO A 132 -0.66 20.76 -3.44
N GLN A 133 -1.56 19.98 -4.04
CA GLN A 133 -2.31 18.97 -3.30
C GLN A 133 -1.46 17.73 -3.11
N VAL A 134 -1.44 17.24 -1.87
CA VAL A 134 -0.82 15.96 -1.54
C VAL A 134 -1.89 15.00 -1.05
N ILE A 135 -1.84 13.78 -1.56
CA ILE A 135 -2.84 12.74 -1.26
C ILE A 135 -2.11 11.52 -0.72
N ASP A 136 -2.38 11.17 0.53
CA ASP A 136 -1.90 9.94 1.16
C ASP A 136 -0.37 9.75 1.02
N ALA A 137 0.09 8.62 0.46
CA ALA A 137 1.50 8.35 0.18
C ALA A 137 2.17 9.39 -0.74
N GLY A 138 1.40 10.20 -1.47
CA GLY A 138 1.90 11.32 -2.26
C GLY A 138 2.62 12.39 -1.44
N PHE A 139 2.43 12.43 -0.12
CA PHE A 139 3.25 13.24 0.77
C PHE A 139 4.73 12.81 0.77
N ASP A 140 5.01 11.50 0.81
CA ASP A 140 6.37 10.95 0.70
C ASP A 140 6.99 11.31 -0.66
N ALA A 141 6.21 11.17 -1.73
CA ALA A 141 6.63 11.58 -3.06
C ALA A 141 6.97 13.08 -3.12
N TYR A 142 6.18 13.94 -2.49
CA TYR A 142 6.42 15.38 -2.43
C TYR A 142 7.74 15.70 -1.72
N LEU A 143 8.02 15.12 -0.55
CA LEU A 143 9.28 15.34 0.15
C LEU A 143 10.50 14.91 -0.67
N ARG A 144 10.40 13.77 -1.37
CA ARG A 144 11.49 13.24 -2.19
C ARG A 144 11.73 14.09 -3.45
N LEU A 145 10.66 14.65 -4.03
CA LEU A 145 10.72 15.56 -5.18
C LEU A 145 11.33 16.92 -4.81
N HIS A 146 10.95 17.46 -3.65
CA HIS A 146 11.38 18.79 -3.18
C HIS A 146 12.57 18.76 -2.21
N TRP A 147 13.31 17.66 -2.20
CA TRP A 147 14.35 17.36 -1.22
C TRP A 147 15.38 18.48 -1.05
N ASP A 148 15.92 18.99 -2.17
CA ASP A 148 17.01 19.96 -2.15
C ASP A 148 16.51 21.34 -1.67
N ALA A 149 15.33 21.77 -2.11
CA ALA A 149 14.70 23.03 -1.65
C ALA A 149 14.37 22.99 -0.16
N LEU A 150 13.83 21.86 0.32
CA LEU A 150 13.55 21.63 1.74
C LEU A 150 14.85 21.57 2.58
N GLY A 151 15.92 20.99 2.02
CA GLY A 151 17.24 20.92 2.65
C GLY A 151 17.91 22.28 2.82
N GLN A 152 17.62 23.24 1.94
CA GLN A 152 18.11 24.62 2.02
C GLN A 152 17.36 25.49 3.04
N GLY A 153 16.37 24.94 3.75
CA GLY A 153 15.65 25.66 4.80
C GLY A 153 14.41 26.41 4.32
N THR A 154 14.06 26.35 3.04
CA THR A 154 12.86 27.01 2.50
C THR A 154 11.60 26.27 2.96
N PRO A 155 10.75 26.86 3.83
CA PRO A 155 9.52 26.21 4.25
C PRO A 155 8.61 25.96 3.04
N GLN A 156 8.08 24.75 2.92
CA GLN A 156 7.13 24.39 1.85
C GLN A 156 5.71 24.32 2.42
N ARG A 157 4.72 24.58 1.55
CA ARG A 157 3.30 24.46 1.89
C ARG A 157 2.62 23.47 0.96
N VAL A 158 1.77 22.64 1.53
CA VAL A 158 0.96 21.66 0.79
C VAL A 158 -0.47 21.65 1.31
N ALA A 159 -1.42 21.39 0.41
CA ALA A 159 -2.81 21.13 0.77
C ALA A 159 -3.00 19.61 0.90
N PHE A 160 -3.09 19.11 2.13
CA PHE A 160 -3.27 17.68 2.40
C PHE A 160 -4.75 17.30 2.28
N VAL A 161 -5.07 16.38 1.38
CA VAL A 161 -6.45 15.88 1.19
C VAL A 161 -6.81 14.90 2.30
N LEU A 162 -7.93 15.13 3.00
CA LEU A 162 -8.44 14.28 4.08
C LEU A 162 -9.83 13.73 3.74
N PRO A 163 -9.91 12.55 3.08
CA PRO A 163 -11.18 11.94 2.71
C PRO A 163 -12.11 11.64 3.90
N SER A 164 -11.56 11.25 5.05
CA SER A 164 -12.32 11.05 6.30
C SER A 164 -13.15 12.26 6.74
N ALA A 165 -12.69 13.47 6.42
CA ALA A 165 -13.34 14.74 6.74
C ALA A 165 -13.90 15.48 5.52
N LEU A 166 -13.73 14.93 4.31
CA LEU A 166 -14.12 15.54 3.03
C LEU A 166 -13.66 17.00 2.90
N ARG A 167 -12.40 17.26 3.28
CA ARG A 167 -11.78 18.59 3.18
C ARG A 167 -10.28 18.47 2.94
N THR A 168 -9.65 19.60 2.66
CA THR A 168 -8.20 19.77 2.68
C THR A 168 -7.76 20.51 3.95
N LEU A 169 -6.54 20.25 4.40
CA LEU A 169 -5.87 21.06 5.42
C LEU A 169 -4.53 21.54 4.86
N ASP A 170 -4.18 22.78 5.14
CA ASP A 170 -2.90 23.34 4.74
C ASP A 170 -1.83 22.99 5.79
N PHE A 171 -0.76 22.37 5.32
CA PHE A 171 0.39 22.00 6.14
C PHE A 171 1.62 22.80 5.71
N GLN A 172 2.37 23.24 6.71
CA GLN A 172 3.71 23.75 6.53
C GLN A 172 4.72 22.66 6.84
N ILE A 173 5.68 22.47 5.93
CA ILE A 173 6.78 21.51 6.05
C ILE A 173 8.05 22.30 6.37
N LYS A 174 8.73 21.92 7.45
CA LYS A 174 9.99 22.53 7.87
C LYS A 174 11.05 21.45 8.09
N PRO A 175 12.32 21.71 7.75
CA PRO A 175 13.41 20.85 8.22
C PRO A 175 13.47 20.87 9.75
N ALA A 176 13.87 19.74 10.32
CA ALA A 176 14.15 19.59 11.75
C ALA A 176 15.63 19.23 11.96
N ALA A 177 16.06 19.18 13.22
CA ALA A 177 17.42 18.79 13.59
C ALA A 177 17.78 17.44 12.95
N ALA A 178 18.88 17.45 12.21
CA ALA A 178 19.26 16.38 11.31
C ALA A 178 20.64 15.84 11.72
N ASP A 179 20.82 14.52 11.72
CA ASP A 179 22.08 13.86 12.13
C ASP A 179 22.94 13.51 10.92
N ALA A 180 24.16 13.02 11.14
CA ALA A 180 24.97 12.45 10.07
C ALA A 180 24.18 11.36 9.34
N GLY A 181 23.97 11.54 8.03
CA GLY A 181 23.23 10.57 7.20
C GLY A 181 21.70 10.56 7.34
N VAL A 182 21.09 11.34 8.25
CA VAL A 182 19.63 11.41 8.43
C VAL A 182 19.10 12.82 8.25
N GLN A 183 18.11 13.01 7.37
CA GLN A 183 17.37 14.25 7.20
C GLN A 183 15.98 14.13 7.85
N ARG A 184 15.56 15.14 8.61
CA ARG A 184 14.26 15.15 9.30
C ARG A 184 13.40 16.32 8.86
N TYR A 185 12.09 16.08 8.83
CA TYR A 185 11.09 17.10 8.55
C TYR A 185 9.96 17.03 9.58
N THR A 186 9.44 18.20 9.93
CA THR A 186 8.22 18.35 10.73
C THR A 186 7.15 18.98 9.86
N LEU A 187 5.95 18.41 9.92
CA LEU A 187 4.75 18.96 9.33
C LEU A 187 3.86 19.47 10.46
N SER A 188 3.41 20.70 10.32
CA SER A 188 2.44 21.31 11.23
C SER A 188 1.34 21.94 10.41
N VAL A 189 0.13 21.95 10.96
CA VAL A 189 -0.97 22.66 10.32
C VAL A 189 -0.65 24.16 10.33
N ASP A 190 -0.92 24.82 9.21
CA ASP A 190 -0.49 26.19 8.92
C ASP A 190 -1.33 27.27 9.62
N ALA A 191 -2.34 26.87 10.42
CA ALA A 191 -3.19 27.77 11.19
C ALA A 191 -3.78 27.12 12.45
N TRP A 192 -4.21 27.95 13.40
CA TRP A 192 -4.97 27.56 14.60
C TRP A 192 -6.37 27.06 14.18
N TYR A 193 -6.57 25.74 14.10
CA TYR A 193 -7.88 25.14 13.82
C TYR A 193 -8.65 24.76 15.09
N GLY A 194 -8.58 25.57 16.16
CA GLY A 194 -9.36 25.34 17.39
C GLY A 194 -8.89 24.14 18.23
N GLY A 195 -7.63 23.73 18.07
CA GLY A 195 -6.95 22.67 18.82
C GLY A 195 -5.59 22.36 18.18
N VAL A 196 -4.57 22.02 18.97
CA VAL A 196 -3.24 21.66 18.46
C VAL A 196 -3.32 20.26 17.86
N LEU A 197 -3.45 20.17 16.53
CA LEU A 197 -3.20 18.90 15.84
C LEU A 197 -1.72 18.53 16.08
N PRO A 198 -1.43 17.33 16.61
CA PRO A 198 -0.06 16.93 16.87
C PRO A 198 0.72 16.94 15.56
N ASN A 199 1.92 17.50 15.61
CA ASN A 199 2.81 17.57 14.45
C ASN A 199 3.13 16.16 13.95
N ILE A 200 3.29 16.04 12.64
CA ILE A 200 3.88 14.85 12.02
C ILE A 200 5.38 15.08 11.96
N ALA A 201 6.18 14.09 12.34
CA ALA A 201 7.62 14.10 12.18
C ALA A 201 8.05 12.89 11.36
N VAL A 202 8.95 13.11 10.41
CA VAL A 202 9.47 12.07 9.54
C VAL A 202 10.99 12.15 9.46
N ALA A 203 11.61 10.99 9.42
CA ALA A 203 13.05 10.84 9.27
C ALA A 203 13.37 10.03 8.02
N TYR A 204 14.38 10.47 7.28
CA TYR A 204 14.81 9.88 6.03
C TYR A 204 16.33 9.68 6.01
N THR A 205 16.81 8.66 5.32
CA THR A 205 18.22 8.59 4.94
C THR A 205 18.58 9.74 3.99
N ARG A 206 19.79 10.28 4.10
CA ARG A 206 20.27 11.34 3.20
C ARG A 206 20.70 10.81 1.83
N GLY A 207 21.25 9.60 1.77
CA GLY A 207 21.84 9.04 0.55
C GLY A 207 20.79 8.67 -0.49
N ASP A 208 19.84 7.82 -0.11
CA ASP A 208 18.80 7.25 -0.99
C ASP A 208 17.39 7.83 -0.74
N ARG A 209 17.27 8.86 0.12
CA ARG A 209 16.02 9.56 0.45
C ARG A 209 14.91 8.59 0.85
N ARG A 210 15.23 7.62 1.70
CA ARG A 210 14.35 6.53 2.12
C ARG A 210 13.79 6.82 3.51
N LEU A 211 12.49 6.61 3.68
CA LEU A 211 11.81 6.78 4.96
C LEU A 211 12.34 5.78 6.00
N LEU A 212 12.73 6.30 7.15
CA LEU A 212 13.24 5.55 8.32
C LEU A 212 12.21 5.48 9.44
N GLU A 213 11.55 6.61 9.71
CA GLU A 213 10.60 6.72 10.80
C GLU A 213 9.49 7.72 10.46
N PHE A 214 8.26 7.39 10.82
CA PHE A 214 7.12 8.29 10.86
C PHE A 214 6.61 8.40 12.30
N ARG A 215 6.30 9.61 12.75
CA ARG A 215 5.61 9.89 14.02
C ARG A 215 4.45 10.82 13.76
N GLY A 216 3.26 10.46 14.22
CA GLY A 216 2.08 11.29 14.04
C GLY A 216 0.80 10.47 14.16
N ILE A 217 -0.31 11.04 13.69
CA ILE A 217 -1.59 10.34 13.62
C ILE A 217 -1.51 9.27 12.52
N GLY A 218 -1.76 8.00 12.87
CA GLY A 218 -1.74 6.89 11.92
C GLY A 218 -2.97 6.85 11.01
N ASN A 219 -2.84 6.16 9.88
CA ASN A 219 -3.88 6.07 8.85
C ASN A 219 -4.98 5.04 9.18
N VAL A 220 -4.77 4.16 10.16
CA VAL A 220 -5.75 3.15 10.59
C VAL A 220 -6.28 3.47 11.97
N ARG A 221 -7.56 3.12 12.20
CA ARG A 221 -8.23 3.36 13.49
C ARG A 221 -7.82 2.30 14.51
N ASP A 222 -7.80 2.66 15.78
CA ASP A 222 -7.70 1.70 16.88
C ASP A 222 -9.01 0.91 17.06
N ALA A 223 -9.03 -0.08 17.95
CA ALA A 223 -10.23 -0.85 18.27
C ALA A 223 -11.38 0.00 18.85
N ARG A 224 -11.12 1.26 19.23
CA ARG A 224 -12.12 2.23 19.70
C ARG A 224 -12.57 3.18 18.58
N GLY A 225 -12.15 2.94 17.33
CA GLY A 225 -12.51 3.74 16.16
C GLY A 225 -11.77 5.08 16.04
N ARG A 226 -10.73 5.31 16.86
CA ARG A 226 -9.97 6.58 16.90
C ARG A 226 -8.70 6.45 16.07
N TYR A 227 -8.27 7.53 15.42
CA TYR A 227 -6.92 7.55 14.86
C TYR A 227 -5.91 7.73 15.98
N ALA A 228 -5.07 6.71 16.18
CA ALA A 228 -4.06 6.72 17.23
C ALA A 228 -2.81 7.49 16.78
N GLN A 229 -2.13 8.12 17.72
CA GLN A 229 -0.74 8.50 17.48
C GLN A 229 0.12 7.24 17.42
N VAL A 230 1.03 7.19 16.46
CA VAL A 230 1.91 6.04 16.22
C VAL A 230 3.32 6.51 15.94
N ARG A 231 4.26 5.61 16.20
CA ARG A 231 5.65 5.69 15.76
C ARG A 231 5.94 4.48 14.88
N ILE A 232 6.13 4.70 13.59
CA ILE A 232 6.35 3.64 12.62
C ILE A 232 7.83 3.64 12.24
N GLU A 233 8.51 2.52 12.47
CA GLU A 233 9.89 2.30 12.05
C GLU A 233 9.95 1.47 10.76
N PHE A 234 10.86 1.80 9.84
CA PHE A 234 11.09 1.08 8.59
C PHE A 234 12.51 0.48 8.56
N PRO A 235 12.75 -0.64 9.27
CA PRO A 235 14.08 -1.18 9.42
C PRO A 235 14.60 -1.85 8.15
N GLU A 236 15.88 -1.62 7.83
CA GLU A 236 16.53 -2.18 6.62
C GLU A 236 16.46 -3.71 6.56
N ARG A 237 16.56 -4.38 7.71
CA ARG A 237 16.49 -5.85 7.79
C ARG A 237 15.17 -6.46 7.30
N LEU A 238 14.12 -5.64 7.17
CA LEU A 238 12.81 -6.07 6.68
C LEU A 238 12.54 -5.56 5.25
N ARG A 239 13.59 -5.15 4.53
CA ARG A 239 13.52 -4.72 3.13
C ARG A 239 14.04 -5.85 2.24
N GLY A 240 13.41 -6.03 1.08
CA GLY A 240 13.77 -7.05 0.12
C GLY A 240 13.08 -6.84 -1.22
N GLN A 241 13.06 -7.89 -2.03
CA GLN A 241 12.37 -7.94 -3.31
C GLN A 241 11.17 -8.88 -3.20
N ALA A 242 10.13 -8.59 -3.96
CA ALA A 242 8.98 -9.43 -4.22
C ALA A 242 8.72 -9.50 -5.72
N ASP A 243 7.79 -10.35 -6.12
CA ASP A 243 7.40 -10.55 -7.50
C ASP A 243 5.88 -10.38 -7.68
N ASP A 244 5.40 -10.55 -8.92
CA ASP A 244 3.98 -10.43 -9.24
C ASP A 244 3.11 -11.47 -8.53
N ASP A 245 3.63 -12.66 -8.27
CA ASP A 245 2.90 -13.70 -7.54
C ASP A 245 2.68 -13.27 -6.08
N ALA A 246 3.70 -12.76 -5.40
CA ALA A 246 3.58 -12.20 -4.05
C ALA A 246 2.62 -11.01 -4.01
N TRP A 247 2.64 -10.12 -5.01
CA TRP A 247 1.67 -9.04 -5.15
C TRP A 247 0.24 -9.59 -5.28
N ASN A 248 0.02 -10.51 -6.22
CA ASN A 248 -1.31 -11.08 -6.49
C ASN A 248 -1.87 -11.80 -5.26
N GLN A 249 -1.04 -12.53 -4.53
CA GLN A 249 -1.42 -13.15 -3.25
C GLN A 249 -1.80 -12.09 -2.21
N ALA A 250 -1.00 -11.03 -2.05
CA ALA A 250 -1.29 -9.95 -1.10
C ALA A 250 -2.56 -9.17 -1.46
N VAL A 251 -2.82 -8.97 -2.75
CA VAL A 251 -4.05 -8.36 -3.28
C VAL A 251 -5.29 -9.14 -2.87
N GLN A 252 -5.21 -10.48 -2.85
CA GLN A 252 -6.33 -11.37 -2.55
C GLN A 252 -6.39 -11.80 -1.08
N GLN A 253 -5.36 -11.50 -0.29
CA GLN A 253 -5.27 -11.97 1.09
C GLN A 253 -6.50 -11.53 1.91
N PRO A 254 -7.29 -12.45 2.50
CA PRO A 254 -8.50 -12.07 3.23
C PRO A 254 -8.19 -11.13 4.39
N LEU A 255 -9.11 -10.20 4.65
CA LEU A 255 -9.01 -9.25 5.76
C LEU A 255 -9.86 -9.74 6.93
N VAL A 256 -9.26 -9.84 8.12
CA VAL A 256 -9.96 -10.24 9.34
C VAL A 256 -10.67 -9.06 9.99
N ALA A 257 -11.87 -9.31 10.53
CA ALA A 257 -12.63 -8.30 11.29
C ALA A 257 -12.11 -8.08 12.72
N GLN A 258 -11.22 -8.95 13.20
CA GLN A 258 -10.63 -8.83 14.53
C GLN A 258 -9.21 -9.41 14.54
N CYS A 259 -8.31 -8.78 15.27
CA CYS A 259 -7.02 -9.37 15.60
C CYS A 259 -7.21 -10.35 16.76
N ALA A 260 -6.48 -11.47 16.75
CA ALA A 260 -6.45 -12.34 17.92
C ALA A 260 -5.94 -11.57 19.14
N ALA A 261 -6.61 -11.76 20.29
CA ALA A 261 -6.07 -11.29 21.56
C ALA A 261 -4.78 -12.07 21.85
N ARG A 262 -3.73 -11.37 22.25
CA ARG A 262 -2.54 -12.01 22.81
C ARG A 262 -2.79 -12.41 24.25
#